data_AF-A0A139N9X8-F1
#
_entry.id   AF-A0A139N9X8-F1
#
_cell.length_a   1.000
_cell.length_b   1.000
_cell.length_c   1.000
_cell.angle_alpha   90.00
_cell.angle_beta   90.00
_cell.angle_gamma   90.00
#
_symmetry.space_group_name_H-M   'P 1'
#
loop_
_entity.id
_entity.type
_entity.pdbx_description
1 polymer ?
#
loop_
_entity_poly.entity_id
_entity_poly.type
_entity_poly.pdbx_seq_one_letter_code
_entity_poly.pdbx_strand_id
1 'polypeptide(L)'
;MDIQKKIDRLDDDHIAFRKKVSEYEWDYQDMRREARKVSERMSESILSFCRNNPDSIPTYELHQLEDNREEFERQIRHFEDRLQETYQEENRSYNQSMAELEKEKRKI
;
A
#
# COMPACT_ATOMS: atom_id res chain seq x y z
N MET A 1 -3.80 38.05 0.43
CA MET A 1 -4.64 36.89 0.81
C MET A 1 -4.51 36.73 2.30
N ASP A 2 -5.62 36.65 3.02
CA ASP A 2 -5.65 36.45 4.47
C ASP A 2 -4.83 35.21 4.85
N ILE A 3 -3.91 35.33 5.81
CA ILE A 3 -3.05 34.23 6.25
C ILE A 3 -3.91 33.09 6.79
N GLN A 4 -5.05 33.39 7.42
CA GLN A 4 -5.96 32.36 7.89
C GLN A 4 -6.50 31.53 6.73
N LYS A 5 -6.90 32.17 5.61
CA LYS A 5 -7.34 31.46 4.40
C LYS A 5 -6.24 30.61 3.75
N LYS A 6 -4.96 30.97 3.90
CA LYS A 6 -3.83 30.15 3.44
C LYS A 6 -3.70 28.87 4.29
N ILE A 7 -3.82 29.01 5.61
CA ILE A 7 -3.77 27.90 6.56
C ILE A 7 -4.93 26.94 6.32
N ASP A 8 -6.16 27.45 6.27
CA ASP A 8 -7.36 26.64 6.06
C ASP A 8 -7.26 25.82 4.77
N ARG A 9 -6.75 26.43 3.68
CA ARG A 9 -6.53 25.73 2.41
C ARG A 9 -5.46 24.63 2.52
N LEU A 10 -4.38 24.88 3.25
CA LEU A 10 -3.31 23.90 3.44
C LEU A 10 -3.82 22.69 4.25
N ASP A 11 -4.66 22.92 5.25
CA ASP A 11 -5.33 21.86 6.02
C ASP A 11 -6.29 21.06 5.15
N ASP A 12 -7.11 21.74 4.35
CA ASP A 12 -8.04 21.09 3.41
C ASP A 12 -7.28 20.20 2.40
N ASP A 13 -6.19 20.71 1.83
CA ASP A 13 -5.35 19.98 0.88
C ASP A 13 -4.70 18.75 1.56
N HIS A 14 -4.21 18.88 2.81
CA HIS A 14 -3.65 17.78 3.60
C HIS A 14 -4.70 16.69 3.91
N ILE A 15 -5.90 17.09 4.33
CA ILE A 15 -7.01 16.17 4.62
C ILE A 15 -7.45 15.45 3.34
N ALA A 16 -7.58 16.18 2.23
CA ALA A 16 -7.97 15.60 0.95
C ALA A 16 -6.94 14.58 0.45
N PHE A 17 -5.65 14.89 0.58
CA PHE A 17 -4.57 13.94 0.29
C PHE A 17 -4.72 12.67 1.13
N ARG A 18 -4.79 12.80 2.47
CA ARG A 18 -4.89 11.63 3.36
C ARG A 18 -6.11 10.77 3.06
N LYS A 19 -7.26 11.38 2.82
CA LYS A 19 -8.48 10.65 2.47
C LYS A 19 -8.29 9.81 1.21
N LYS A 20 -7.73 10.41 0.15
CA LYS A 20 -7.48 9.73 -1.11
C LYS A 20 -6.50 8.57 -0.95
N VAL A 21 -5.43 8.77 -0.17
CA VAL A 21 -4.44 7.70 0.06
C VAL A 21 -5.04 6.58 0.89
N SER A 22 -5.83 6.88 1.93
CA SER A 22 -6.54 5.85 2.70
C SER A 22 -7.52 5.04 1.86
N GLU A 23 -8.22 5.63 0.89
CA GLU A 23 -9.06 4.88 -0.04
C GLU A 23 -8.23 3.85 -0.84
N TYR A 24 -7.05 4.24 -1.33
CA TYR A 24 -6.15 3.30 -2.00
C TYR A 24 -5.56 2.22 -1.09
N GLU A 25 -5.32 2.54 0.20
CA GLU A 25 -4.88 1.54 1.18
C GLU A 25 -5.94 0.47 1.41
N TRP A 26 -7.22 0.85 1.49
CA TRP A 26 -8.32 -0.10 1.61
C TRP A 26 -8.39 -1.03 0.40
N ASP A 27 -8.37 -0.46 -0.81
CA ASP A 27 -8.36 -1.24 -2.07
C ASP A 27 -7.18 -2.21 -2.10
N TYR A 28 -5.99 -1.74 -1.71
CA TYR A 28 -4.79 -2.56 -1.63
C TYR A 28 -4.89 -3.70 -0.61
N GLN A 29 -5.41 -3.42 0.59
CA GLN A 29 -5.60 -4.45 1.62
C GLN A 29 -6.60 -5.52 1.19
N ASP A 30 -7.65 -5.14 0.48
CA ASP A 30 -8.61 -6.08 -0.10
C ASP A 30 -7.98 -6.93 -1.19
N MET A 31 -7.23 -6.31 -2.12
CA MET A 31 -6.48 -7.04 -3.15
C MET A 31 -5.49 -8.04 -2.54
N ARG A 32 -4.73 -7.62 -1.51
CA ARG A 32 -3.79 -8.49 -0.79
C ARG A 32 -4.49 -9.67 -0.14
N ARG A 33 -5.67 -9.44 0.45
CA ARG A 33 -6.48 -10.49 1.08
C ARG A 33 -6.98 -11.50 0.04
N GLU A 34 -7.47 -11.03 -1.10
CA GLU A 34 -7.93 -11.92 -2.17
C GLU A 34 -6.78 -12.71 -2.80
N ALA A 35 -5.63 -12.08 -3.03
CA ALA A 35 -4.43 -12.77 -3.52
C ALA A 35 -4.01 -13.90 -2.56
N ARG A 36 -4.04 -13.65 -1.24
CA ARG A 36 -3.78 -14.68 -0.23
C ARG A 36 -4.77 -15.84 -0.30
N LYS A 37 -6.07 -15.55 -0.37
CA LYS A 37 -7.11 -16.59 -0.49
C LYS A 37 -6.92 -17.45 -1.74
N VAL A 38 -6.58 -16.83 -2.87
CA VAL A 38 -6.32 -17.54 -4.14
C VAL A 38 -5.09 -18.44 -3.99
N SER A 39 -4.01 -17.94 -3.38
CA SER A 39 -2.80 -18.72 -3.13
C SER A 39 -3.07 -19.92 -2.20
N GLU A 40 -3.84 -19.73 -1.13
CA GLU A 40 -4.25 -20.79 -0.21
C GLU A 40 -5.08 -21.88 -0.93
N ARG A 41 -6.11 -21.49 -1.69
CA ARG A 41 -6.93 -22.44 -2.48
C ARG A 41 -6.12 -23.21 -3.52
N MET A 42 -5.18 -22.54 -4.17
CA MET A 42 -4.33 -23.17 -5.19
C MET A 42 -3.38 -24.18 -4.55
N SER A 43 -2.81 -23.84 -3.39
CA SER A 43 -1.97 -24.75 -2.60
C SER A 43 -2.76 -25.99 -2.16
N GLU A 44 -3.98 -25.81 -1.64
CA GLU A 44 -4.88 -26.92 -1.30
C GLU A 44 -5.21 -27.82 -2.49
N SER A 45 -5.48 -27.20 -3.65
CA SER A 45 -5.79 -27.93 -4.89
C SER A 45 -4.61 -28.80 -5.33
N ILE A 46 -3.39 -28.29 -5.25
CA ILE A 46 -2.19 -29.05 -5.61
C ILE A 46 -1.91 -30.17 -4.61
N LEU A 47 -2.03 -29.89 -3.31
CA LEU A 47 -1.90 -30.92 -2.28
C LEU A 47 -2.91 -32.05 -2.49
N SER A 48 -4.15 -31.73 -2.86
CA SER A 48 -5.17 -32.72 -3.21
C SER A 48 -4.78 -33.52 -4.46
N PHE A 49 -4.27 -32.86 -5.51
CA PHE A 49 -3.82 -33.53 -6.72
C PHE A 49 -2.70 -34.53 -6.43
N CYS A 50 -1.67 -34.12 -5.69
CA CYS A 50 -0.54 -34.98 -5.32
C CYS A 50 -0.98 -36.19 -4.50
N ARG A 51 -1.93 -36.03 -3.57
CA ARG A 51 -2.49 -37.15 -2.78
C ARG A 51 -3.20 -38.18 -3.66
N ASN A 52 -3.87 -37.73 -4.71
CA ASN A 52 -4.63 -38.59 -5.61
C ASN A 52 -3.78 -39.20 -6.74
N ASN A 53 -2.58 -38.68 -6.97
CA ASN A 53 -1.66 -39.14 -8.01
C ASN A 53 -0.23 -39.26 -7.44
N PRO A 54 0.02 -40.24 -6.55
CA PRO A 54 1.28 -40.34 -5.81
C PRO A 54 2.52 -40.55 -6.70
N ASP A 55 2.32 -41.10 -7.91
CA ASP A 55 3.39 -41.33 -8.88
C ASP A 55 3.66 -40.12 -9.80
N SER A 56 2.85 -39.06 -9.71
CA SER A 56 3.00 -37.84 -10.49
C SER A 56 2.96 -36.60 -9.59
N ILE A 57 4.13 -36.20 -9.09
CA ILE A 57 4.28 -34.92 -8.40
C ILE A 57 4.63 -33.86 -9.48
N PRO A 58 3.81 -32.82 -9.66
CA PRO A 58 4.06 -31.75 -10.62
C PRO A 58 5.09 -30.76 -10.04
N THR A 59 6.32 -31.23 -9.83
CA THR A 59 7.38 -30.49 -9.13
C THR A 59 7.72 -29.16 -9.83
N TYR A 60 7.69 -29.15 -11.16
CA TYR A 60 7.96 -27.94 -11.95
C TYR A 60 6.89 -26.86 -11.72
N GLU A 61 5.62 -27.24 -11.81
CA GLU A 61 4.48 -26.35 -11.60
C GLU A 61 4.45 -25.84 -10.16
N LEU A 62 4.77 -26.70 -9.19
CA LEU A 62 4.91 -26.33 -7.77
C LEU A 62 5.98 -25.26 -7.56
N HIS A 63 7.16 -25.42 -8.16
CA HIS A 63 8.22 -24.42 -8.07
C HIS A 63 7.82 -23.10 -8.72
N GLN A 64 7.20 -23.12 -9.91
CA GLN A 64 6.72 -21.90 -10.54
C GLN A 64 5.70 -21.15 -9.68
N LEU A 65 4.83 -21.88 -8.99
CA LEU A 65 3.85 -21.26 -8.11
C LEU A 65 4.49 -20.63 -6.87
N GLU A 66 5.53 -21.25 -6.32
CA GLU A 66 6.30 -20.68 -5.23
C GLU A 66 7.08 -19.43 -5.66
N ASP A 67 7.75 -19.47 -6.82
CA ASP A 67 8.47 -18.33 -7.41
C ASP A 67 7.51 -17.15 -7.65
N ASN A 68 6.35 -17.42 -8.24
CA ASN A 68 5.32 -16.41 -8.47
C ASN A 68 4.81 -15.81 -7.16
N ARG A 69 4.60 -16.64 -6.12
CA ARG A 69 4.19 -16.16 -4.79
C ARG A 69 5.24 -15.22 -4.21
N GLU A 70 6.51 -15.58 -4.26
CA GLU A 70 7.59 -14.75 -3.74
C GLU A 70 7.69 -13.42 -4.49
N GLU A 71 7.58 -13.43 -5.82
CA GLU A 71 7.61 -12.21 -6.63
C GLU A 71 6.44 -11.28 -6.29
N PHE A 72 5.22 -11.82 -6.14
CA PHE A 72 4.07 -11.01 -5.70
C PHE A 72 4.29 -10.40 -4.31
N GLU A 73 4.82 -11.16 -3.36
CA GLU A 73 5.13 -10.63 -2.03
C GLU A 73 6.18 -9.52 -2.07
N ARG A 74 7.20 -9.65 -2.93
CA ARG A 74 8.23 -8.63 -3.12
C ARG A 74 7.64 -7.34 -3.69
N GLN A 75 6.77 -7.45 -4.69
CA GLN A 75 6.08 -6.31 -5.28
C GLN A 75 5.17 -5.63 -4.25
N ILE A 76 4.41 -6.40 -3.48
CA ILE A 76 3.56 -5.92 -2.37
C ILE A 76 4.37 -5.06 -1.39
N ARG A 77 5.52 -5.55 -0.91
CA ARG A 77 6.39 -4.81 0.01
C ARG A 77 6.92 -3.53 -0.61
N HIS A 78 7.34 -3.58 -1.87
CA HIS A 78 7.81 -2.37 -2.57
C HIS A 78 6.73 -1.29 -2.67
N PHE A 79 5.47 -1.68 -2.88
CA PHE A 79 4.35 -0.73 -2.85
C PHE A 79 4.12 -0.17 -1.44
N GLU A 80 4.22 -0.99 -0.39
CA GLU A 80 4.10 -0.53 1.01
C GLU A 80 5.19 0.48 1.38
N ASP A 81 6.44 0.22 0.98
CA ASP A 81 7.57 1.12 1.22
C ASP A 81 7.35 2.48 0.53
N ARG A 82 6.98 2.47 -0.75
CA ARG A 82 6.70 3.71 -1.51
C ARG A 82 5.53 4.50 -0.94
N LEU A 83 4.50 3.81 -0.47
CA LEU A 83 3.36 4.44 0.18
C LEU A 83 3.79 5.15 1.46
N GLN A 84 4.59 4.48 2.30
CA GLN A 84 5.15 5.06 3.51
C GLN A 84 6.04 6.26 3.22
N GLU A 85 6.90 6.19 2.20
CA GLU A 85 7.71 7.32 1.74
C GLU A 85 6.84 8.52 1.33
N THR A 86 5.78 8.27 0.55
CA THR A 86 4.87 9.32 0.10
C THR A 86 4.20 10.04 1.28
N TYR A 87 3.76 9.32 2.31
CA TYR A 87 3.24 9.93 3.54
C TYR A 87 4.27 10.75 4.29
N GLN A 88 5.51 10.29 4.36
CA GLN A 88 6.58 11.03 5.02
C GLN A 88 6.90 12.32 4.29
N GLU A 89 6.97 12.28 2.95
CA GLU A 89 7.22 13.46 2.11
C GLU A 89 6.08 14.47 2.22
N GLU A 90 4.83 14.00 2.19
CA GLU A 90 3.67 14.87 2.31
C GLU A 90 3.59 15.52 3.70
N ASN A 91 3.77 14.75 4.78
CA ASN A 91 3.83 15.30 6.14
C ASN A 91 4.96 16.32 6.31
N ARG A 92 6.15 16.06 5.74
CA ARG A 92 7.26 17.03 5.78
C ARG A 92 6.87 18.33 5.09
N SER A 93 6.28 18.23 3.91
CA SER A 93 5.86 19.37 3.09
C SER A 93 4.77 20.20 3.78
N TYR A 94 3.78 19.54 4.35
CA TYR A 94 2.72 20.15 5.14
C TYR A 94 3.30 20.87 6.37
N ASN A 95 4.10 20.20 7.19
CA ASN A 95 4.67 20.77 8.41
C ASN A 95 5.57 21.98 8.11
N GLN A 96 6.38 21.91 7.04
CA GLN A 96 7.20 23.04 6.62
C GLN A 96 6.34 24.23 6.22
N SER A 97 5.34 24.01 5.37
CA SER A 97 4.45 25.07 4.90
C SER A 97 3.65 25.69 6.05
N MET A 98 3.20 24.87 7.01
CA MET A 98 2.49 25.34 8.19
C MET A 98 3.39 26.20 9.09
N ALA A 99 4.63 25.78 9.33
CA ALA A 99 5.59 26.54 10.12
C ALA A 99 5.92 27.91 9.49
N GLU A 100 6.01 27.98 8.16
CA GLU A 100 6.21 29.22 7.42
C GLU A 100 5.01 30.16 7.56
N LEU A 101 3.79 29.64 7.42
CA LEU A 101 2.54 30.41 7.57
C LEU A 101 2.33 30.91 8.99
N GLU A 102 2.62 30.09 10.01
CA GLU A 102 2.57 30.53 11.41
C GLU A 102 3.57 31.64 11.70
N LYS A 103 4.79 31.55 11.14
CA LYS A 103 5.81 32.57 11.28
C LYS A 103 5.40 33.88 10.58
N GLU A 104 4.72 33.79 9.43
CA GLU A 104 4.12 34.94 8.75
C GLU A 104 3.02 35.56 9.62
N LYS A 105 2.13 34.73 10.21
CA LYS A 105 1.03 35.18 11.09
C LYS A 105 1.52 35.95 12.31
N ARG A 106 2.62 35.52 12.93
CA ARG A 106 3.20 36.16 14.13
C ARG A 106 3.91 37.49 13.84
N LYS A 107 4.19 37.80 12.57
CA LYS A 107 4.86 39.04 12.14
C LYS A 107 3.87 40.14 11.72
N ILE A 108 2.59 39.81 11.61
CA ILE A 108 1.46 40.72 11.38
C ILE A 108 0.84 41.05 12.73
#